data_AF-A0A350CNS5-F1
#
_entry.id   AF-A0A350CNS5-F1
#
_cell.length_a   1.000
_cell.length_b   1.000
_cell.length_c   1.000
_cell.angle_alpha   90.00
_cell.angle_beta   90.00
_cell.angle_gamma   90.00
#
_symmetry.space_group_name_H-M   'P 1'
#
loop_
_entity.id
_entity.type
_entity.pdbx_description
1 polymer ?
#
loop_
_entity_poly.entity_id
_entity_poly.type
_entity_poly.pdbx_seq_one_letter_code
_entity_poly.pdbx_strand_id
1 'polypeptide(L)'
;LVAAGLPVDAVQVVDTTDRAAVGTLITMPQYVDVIVPRGGKGLIARLIEEATVPMIKHLDGICHVYIDDKADIAKALPVAFNAKCHRYGTCNTMETLLVARAIAPTVLPQLAALYREKQVELRADEEARAILAGYPHLAAALEEDWSTEYLAPILAVKVVAGIDEAMDHIERYSSKHTEAIVTEDYSAALRFLREVDSASVMVNASTRFADGFEYGLGAEIGISNDKLHARGPVGLEGLTSLKYVVFGHGEVRT
;
A
#
# COMPACT_ATOMS: atom_id res chain seq x y z
N LEU A 1 -9.66 10.90 31.31
CA LEU A 1 -10.82 11.78 31.07
C LEU A 1 -11.18 12.60 32.30
N VAL A 2 -11.59 11.97 33.41
CA VAL A 2 -12.01 12.67 34.66
C VAL A 2 -10.95 13.64 35.20
N ALA A 3 -9.68 13.25 35.25
CA ALA A 3 -8.60 14.12 35.72
C ALA A 3 -8.42 15.41 34.89
N ALA A 4 -8.87 15.42 33.62
CA ALA A 4 -8.84 16.56 32.73
C ALA A 4 -10.21 17.28 32.61
N GLY A 5 -11.22 16.88 33.39
CA GLY A 5 -12.56 17.46 33.36
C GLY A 5 -13.39 17.11 32.11
N LEU A 6 -13.01 16.07 31.35
CA LEU A 6 -13.74 15.63 30.16
C LEU A 6 -14.88 14.66 30.52
N PRO A 7 -15.98 14.61 29.72
CA PRO A 7 -17.07 13.65 29.92
C PRO A 7 -16.56 12.21 29.94
N VAL A 8 -17.13 11.38 30.81
CA VAL A 8 -16.76 9.95 30.92
C VAL A 8 -17.09 9.19 29.64
N ASP A 9 -18.18 9.57 28.97
CA ASP A 9 -18.66 8.93 27.74
C ASP A 9 -17.95 9.40 26.47
N ALA A 10 -16.93 10.27 26.60
CA ALA A 10 -16.10 10.69 25.47
C ALA A 10 -15.26 9.54 24.87
N VAL A 11 -15.03 8.48 25.66
CA VAL A 11 -14.44 7.21 25.19
C VAL A 11 -15.24 6.08 25.79
N GLN A 12 -15.85 5.25 24.94
CA GLN A 12 -16.67 4.12 25.35
C GLN A 12 -16.11 2.82 24.79
N VAL A 13 -16.25 1.75 25.56
CA VAL A 13 -15.90 0.39 25.14
C VAL A 13 -17.20 -0.37 24.92
N VAL A 14 -17.33 -1.02 23.77
CA VAL A 14 -18.42 -1.97 23.51
C VAL A 14 -18.12 -3.24 24.31
N ASP A 15 -18.72 -3.37 25.49
CA ASP A 15 -18.45 -4.45 26.44
C ASP A 15 -19.22 -5.75 26.11
N THR A 16 -19.03 -6.24 24.88
CA THR A 16 -19.55 -7.53 24.43
C THR A 16 -18.66 -8.12 23.33
N THR A 17 -18.60 -9.44 23.27
CA THR A 17 -17.90 -10.18 22.21
C THR A 17 -18.83 -10.63 21.07
N ASP A 18 -20.13 -10.31 21.15
CA ASP A 18 -21.10 -10.64 20.12
C ASP A 18 -20.79 -9.88 18.81
N ARG A 19 -20.59 -10.63 17.73
CA ARG A 19 -20.31 -10.09 16.39
C ARG A 19 -21.48 -9.29 15.82
N ALA A 20 -22.69 -9.47 16.33
CA ALA A 20 -23.84 -8.65 15.95
C ALA A 20 -23.63 -7.17 16.29
N ALA A 21 -22.91 -6.86 17.37
CA ALA A 21 -22.61 -5.49 17.77
C ALA A 21 -21.81 -4.72 16.70
N VAL A 22 -20.93 -5.41 15.98
CA VAL A 22 -20.16 -4.82 14.87
C VAL A 22 -21.10 -4.40 13.74
N GLY A 23 -22.05 -5.25 13.36
CA GLY A 23 -23.03 -4.96 12.30
C GLY A 23 -23.92 -3.76 12.66
N THR A 24 -24.34 -3.68 13.92
CA THR A 24 -25.08 -2.51 14.42
C THR A 24 -24.21 -1.25 14.36
N LEU A 25 -22.97 -1.29 14.84
CA LEU A 25 -22.10 -0.11 14.92
C LEU A 25 -21.80 0.51 13.55
N ILE A 26 -21.50 -0.32 12.54
CA ILE A 26 -21.20 0.15 11.18
C ILE A 26 -22.43 0.62 10.40
N THR A 27 -23.62 0.45 10.97
CA THR A 27 -24.90 0.89 10.37
C THR A 27 -25.61 1.97 11.18
N MET A 28 -24.87 2.72 12.00
CA MET A 28 -25.37 3.84 12.84
C MET A 28 -24.88 5.22 12.37
N PRO A 29 -25.15 5.67 11.12
CA PRO A 29 -24.67 6.95 10.60
C PRO A 29 -25.22 8.18 11.35
N GLN A 30 -26.30 8.02 12.12
CA GLN A 30 -26.84 9.07 12.98
C GLN A 30 -25.99 9.34 14.24
N TYR A 31 -25.06 8.45 14.59
CA TYR A 31 -24.24 8.55 15.80
C TYR A 31 -22.73 8.39 15.55
N VAL A 32 -22.35 7.76 14.45
CA VAL A 32 -20.95 7.49 14.09
C VAL A 32 -20.65 8.13 12.75
N ASP A 33 -19.71 9.07 12.74
CA ASP A 33 -19.30 9.79 11.54
C ASP A 33 -18.33 8.98 10.65
N VAL A 34 -17.46 8.17 11.27
CA VAL A 34 -16.46 7.35 10.58
C VAL A 34 -16.06 6.11 11.39
N ILE A 35 -15.81 5.01 10.70
CA ILE A 35 -15.23 3.78 11.28
C ILE A 35 -13.81 3.58 10.76
N VAL A 36 -12.88 3.23 11.65
CA VAL A 36 -11.49 2.87 11.29
C VAL A 36 -11.26 1.39 11.65
N PRO A 37 -11.56 0.46 10.73
CA PRO A 37 -11.42 -0.95 11.05
C PRO A 37 -9.95 -1.38 10.96
N ARG A 38 -9.52 -2.19 11.92
CA ARG A 38 -8.19 -2.82 11.95
C ARG A 38 -8.37 -4.32 12.19
N GLY A 39 -7.83 -5.14 11.28
CA GLY A 39 -7.94 -6.59 11.37
C GLY A 39 -7.60 -7.26 10.05
N GLY A 40 -7.85 -8.57 9.96
CA GLY A 40 -7.58 -9.35 8.75
C GLY A 40 -8.59 -9.10 7.63
N LYS A 41 -8.18 -9.46 6.40
CA LYS A 41 -8.95 -9.30 5.16
C LYS A 41 -10.42 -9.69 5.26
N GLY A 42 -10.74 -10.82 5.89
CA GLY A 42 -12.11 -11.29 6.03
C GLY A 42 -13.02 -10.38 6.87
N LEU A 43 -12.47 -9.72 7.91
CA LEU A 43 -13.22 -8.71 8.66
C LEU A 43 -13.46 -7.49 7.78
N ILE A 44 -12.40 -6.95 7.17
CA ILE A 44 -12.49 -5.74 6.36
C ILE A 44 -13.44 -5.93 5.18
N ALA A 45 -13.33 -7.05 4.44
CA ALA A 45 -14.22 -7.38 3.32
C ALA A 45 -15.70 -7.38 3.74
N ARG A 46 -16.03 -8.03 4.86
CA ARG A 46 -17.39 -8.01 5.41
C ARG A 46 -17.86 -6.59 5.72
N LEU A 47 -17.01 -5.78 6.34
CA LEU A 47 -17.36 -4.40 6.68
C LEU A 47 -17.59 -3.53 5.43
N ILE A 48 -16.82 -3.76 4.36
CA ILE A 48 -17.00 -3.06 3.08
C ILE A 48 -18.38 -3.33 2.48
N GLU A 49 -18.86 -4.56 2.60
CA GLU A 49 -20.16 -4.97 2.05
C GLU A 49 -21.35 -4.48 2.89
N GLU A 50 -21.19 -4.41 4.21
CA GLU A 50 -22.30 -4.18 5.15
C GLU A 50 -22.41 -2.73 5.66
N ALA A 51 -21.32 -1.95 5.68
CA ALA A 51 -21.30 -0.65 6.36
C ALA A 51 -22.08 0.44 5.60
N THR A 52 -22.86 1.24 6.34
CA THR A 52 -23.45 2.50 5.85
C THR A 52 -22.74 3.73 6.40
N VAL A 53 -21.99 3.57 7.48
CA VAL A 53 -21.06 4.58 8.01
C VAL A 53 -19.80 4.63 7.13
N PRO A 54 -19.28 5.82 6.76
CA PRO A 54 -18.01 5.94 6.04
C PRO A 54 -16.85 5.26 6.76
N MET A 55 -15.88 4.75 6.01
CA MET A 55 -14.71 4.07 6.56
C MET A 55 -13.39 4.65 6.07
N ILE A 56 -12.39 4.64 6.94
CA ILE A 56 -10.98 4.85 6.57
C ILE A 56 -10.29 3.49 6.67
N LYS A 57 -9.93 2.91 5.52
CA LYS A 57 -9.50 1.51 5.42
C LYS A 57 -8.59 1.27 4.21
N HIS A 58 -7.92 0.12 4.22
CA HIS A 58 -7.45 -0.56 3.03
C HIS A 58 -7.86 -2.04 3.13
N LEU A 59 -8.09 -2.69 1.99
CA LEU A 59 -8.45 -4.11 1.97
C LEU A 59 -7.21 -5.01 1.91
N ASP A 60 -6.33 -4.74 0.95
CA ASP A 60 -5.12 -5.50 0.67
C ASP A 60 -3.94 -4.54 0.47
N GLY A 61 -2.72 -5.08 0.59
CA GLY A 61 -1.43 -4.41 0.45
C GLY A 61 -0.56 -4.94 -0.71
N ILE A 62 -1.14 -5.18 -1.87
CA ILE A 62 -0.39 -5.61 -3.07
C ILE A 62 0.38 -4.39 -3.61
N CYS A 63 1.68 -4.34 -3.30
CA CYS A 63 2.60 -3.26 -3.64
C CYS A 63 3.67 -3.74 -4.63
N HIS A 64 4.08 -2.86 -5.55
CA HIS A 64 5.11 -3.15 -6.56
C HIS A 64 6.34 -2.27 -6.40
N VAL A 65 7.49 -2.83 -6.77
CA VAL A 65 8.67 -2.06 -7.16
C VAL A 65 8.96 -2.36 -8.62
N TYR A 66 9.03 -1.31 -9.44
CA TYR A 66 9.48 -1.37 -10.82
C TYR A 66 10.94 -0.91 -10.93
N ILE A 67 11.80 -1.77 -11.45
CA ILE A 67 13.20 -1.44 -11.78
C ILE A 67 13.27 -1.15 -13.28
N ASP A 68 13.45 0.12 -13.60
CA ASP A 68 13.53 0.67 -14.95
C ASP A 68 14.84 0.28 -15.67
N ASP A 69 14.89 0.37 -17.00
CA ASP A 69 16.10 0.04 -17.77
C ASP A 69 17.26 1.00 -17.50
N LYS A 70 16.97 2.20 -17.01
CA LYS A 70 17.95 3.22 -16.62
C LYS A 70 18.16 3.30 -15.10
N ALA A 71 17.79 2.27 -14.35
CA ALA A 71 18.01 2.21 -12.92
C ALA A 71 19.51 2.18 -12.56
N ASP A 72 19.89 2.96 -11.54
CA ASP A 72 21.14 2.73 -10.84
C ASP A 72 21.02 1.43 -10.02
N ILE A 73 21.77 0.41 -10.42
CA ILE A 73 21.79 -0.91 -9.76
C ILE A 73 22.14 -0.76 -8.26
N ALA A 74 23.03 0.17 -7.91
CA ALA A 74 23.42 0.41 -6.52
C ALA A 74 22.25 0.92 -5.66
N LYS A 75 21.25 1.57 -6.26
CA LYS A 75 19.99 1.95 -5.60
C LYS A 75 18.96 0.82 -5.67
N ALA A 76 18.84 0.16 -6.81
CA ALA A 76 17.84 -0.87 -7.07
C ALA A 76 17.92 -2.05 -6.09
N LEU A 77 19.14 -2.54 -5.83
CA LEU A 77 19.36 -3.68 -4.94
C LEU A 77 18.88 -3.42 -3.50
N PRO A 78 19.35 -2.38 -2.78
CA PRO A 78 18.89 -2.12 -1.43
C PRO A 78 17.42 -1.71 -1.36
N VAL A 79 16.89 -0.98 -2.35
CA VAL A 79 15.47 -0.58 -2.39
C VAL A 79 14.56 -1.80 -2.49
N ALA A 80 14.75 -2.65 -3.50
CA ALA A 80 13.89 -3.82 -3.69
C ALA A 80 14.04 -4.83 -2.53
N PHE A 81 15.28 -5.04 -2.06
CA PHE A 81 15.52 -5.93 -0.93
C PHE A 81 14.86 -5.43 0.36
N ASN A 82 14.99 -4.15 0.68
CA ASN A 82 14.33 -3.57 1.85
C ASN A 82 12.80 -3.64 1.72
N ALA A 83 12.26 -3.33 0.53
CA ALA A 83 10.84 -3.33 0.27
C ALA A 83 10.18 -4.70 0.53
N LYS A 84 10.89 -5.81 0.25
CA LYS A 84 10.41 -7.17 0.56
C LYS A 84 10.78 -7.66 1.96
N CYS A 85 12.06 -7.56 2.33
CA CYS A 85 12.64 -8.34 3.43
C CYS A 85 12.69 -7.59 4.77
N HIS A 86 12.31 -6.31 4.83
CA HIS A 86 12.33 -5.56 6.08
C HIS A 86 11.31 -6.09 7.10
N ARG A 87 10.07 -6.34 6.67
CA ARG A 87 8.98 -6.84 7.54
C ARG A 87 7.85 -7.44 6.70
N TYR A 88 7.71 -8.77 6.68
CA TYR A 88 6.74 -9.44 5.80
C TYR A 88 5.26 -9.17 6.16
N GLY A 89 4.92 -9.11 7.44
CA GLY A 89 3.52 -9.00 7.89
C GLY A 89 2.92 -7.58 7.85
N THR A 90 3.37 -6.71 6.94
CA THR A 90 2.85 -5.34 6.79
C THR A 90 2.38 -5.06 5.37
N CYS A 91 1.29 -4.30 5.24
CA CYS A 91 0.59 -4.03 3.97
C CYS A 91 1.37 -3.18 2.95
N ASN A 92 2.47 -2.54 3.33
CA ASN A 92 3.32 -1.77 2.40
C ASN A 92 4.57 -2.55 1.94
N THR A 93 4.63 -3.85 2.24
CA THR A 93 5.69 -4.76 1.76
C THR A 93 5.51 -4.98 0.27
N MET A 94 6.60 -4.95 -0.50
CA MET A 94 6.54 -5.31 -1.92
C MET A 94 6.07 -6.77 -2.07
N GLU A 95 5.03 -7.01 -2.85
CA GLU A 95 4.55 -8.36 -3.18
C GLU A 95 4.89 -8.76 -4.62
N THR A 96 5.11 -7.78 -5.50
CA THR A 96 5.51 -8.02 -6.90
C THR A 96 6.70 -7.13 -7.28
N LEU A 97 7.73 -7.74 -7.87
CA LEU A 97 8.87 -7.07 -8.47
C LEU A 97 8.72 -7.07 -9.98
N LEU A 98 8.66 -5.88 -10.58
CA LEU A 98 8.67 -5.68 -12.03
C LEU A 98 10.07 -5.23 -12.45
N VAL A 99 10.64 -5.86 -13.48
CA VAL A 99 11.99 -5.51 -13.97
C VAL A 99 11.97 -5.29 -15.47
N ALA A 100 12.49 -4.16 -15.92
CA ALA A 100 12.62 -3.88 -17.35
C ALA A 100 13.51 -4.93 -18.03
N ARG A 101 13.07 -5.42 -19.20
CA ARG A 101 13.75 -6.49 -19.96
C ARG A 101 15.23 -6.24 -20.18
N ALA A 102 15.61 -5.00 -20.50
CA ALA A 102 16.98 -4.65 -20.82
C ALA A 102 17.96 -4.81 -19.64
N ILE A 103 17.50 -4.60 -18.40
CA ILE A 103 18.35 -4.66 -17.19
C ILE A 103 18.17 -5.96 -16.40
N ALA A 104 17.11 -6.74 -16.69
CA ALA A 104 16.78 -7.96 -15.97
C ALA A 104 17.92 -8.98 -15.87
N PRO A 105 18.70 -9.29 -16.95
CA PRO A 105 19.82 -10.23 -16.86
C PRO A 105 20.92 -9.80 -15.90
N THR A 106 21.04 -8.51 -15.61
CA THR A 106 22.05 -7.96 -14.70
C THR A 106 21.55 -7.85 -13.27
N VAL A 107 20.31 -7.40 -13.07
CA VAL A 107 19.75 -7.12 -11.74
C VAL A 107 19.18 -8.37 -11.06
N LEU A 108 18.45 -9.22 -11.79
CA LEU A 108 17.75 -10.36 -11.19
C LEU A 108 18.70 -11.36 -10.50
N PRO A 109 19.85 -11.77 -11.08
CA PRO A 109 20.77 -12.67 -10.38
C PRO A 109 21.35 -12.10 -9.08
N GLN A 110 21.59 -10.77 -9.04
CA GLN A 110 22.10 -10.09 -7.85
C GLN A 110 21.04 -10.00 -6.75
N LEU A 111 19.81 -9.66 -7.10
CA LEU A 111 18.68 -9.69 -6.17
C LEU A 111 18.40 -11.10 -5.65
N ALA A 112 18.46 -12.11 -6.52
CA ALA A 112 18.29 -13.50 -6.13
C ALA A 112 19.33 -13.94 -5.10
N ALA A 113 20.58 -13.50 -5.22
CA ALA A 113 21.60 -13.77 -4.20
C ALA A 113 21.19 -13.21 -2.82
N LEU A 114 20.67 -11.99 -2.75
CA LEU A 114 20.18 -11.35 -1.52
C LEU A 114 18.93 -12.06 -0.97
N TYR A 115 17.96 -12.37 -1.83
CA TYR A 115 16.73 -13.06 -1.46
C TYR A 115 16.97 -14.49 -0.95
N ARG A 116 18.02 -15.15 -1.46
CA ARG A 116 18.44 -16.48 -0.98
C ARG A 116 18.82 -16.46 0.50
N GLU A 117 19.49 -15.40 0.96
CA GLU A 117 19.90 -15.26 2.38
C GLU A 117 18.69 -15.16 3.31
N LYS A 118 17.56 -14.70 2.79
CA LYS A 118 16.28 -14.59 3.50
C LYS A 118 15.30 -15.71 3.15
N GLN A 119 15.74 -16.70 2.36
CA GLN A 119 14.94 -17.85 1.91
C GLN A 119 13.61 -17.45 1.25
N VAL A 120 13.60 -16.34 0.49
CA VAL A 120 12.38 -15.88 -0.19
C VAL A 120 12.05 -16.80 -1.36
N GLU A 121 10.83 -17.30 -1.44
CA GLU A 121 10.33 -17.99 -2.63
C GLU A 121 10.11 -16.98 -3.75
N LEU A 122 10.70 -17.23 -4.93
CA LEU A 122 10.52 -16.38 -6.11
C LEU A 122 9.54 -17.07 -7.07
N ARG A 123 8.39 -16.46 -7.29
CA ARG A 123 7.39 -16.90 -8.28
C ARG A 123 7.57 -16.06 -9.53
N ALA A 124 8.19 -16.64 -10.55
CA ALA A 124 8.69 -15.91 -11.69
C ALA A 124 7.89 -16.22 -12.97
N ASP A 125 7.62 -15.20 -13.78
CA ASP A 125 7.13 -15.41 -15.15
C ASP A 125 8.17 -16.16 -16.01
N GLU A 126 7.81 -16.53 -17.24
CA GLU A 126 8.68 -17.36 -18.08
C GLU A 126 10.07 -16.75 -18.30
N GLU A 127 10.14 -15.45 -18.57
CA GLU A 127 11.39 -14.74 -18.85
C GLU A 127 12.24 -14.56 -17.58
N ALA A 128 11.65 -14.12 -16.46
CA ALA A 128 12.34 -14.03 -15.18
C ALA A 128 12.84 -15.40 -14.71
N ARG A 129 12.04 -16.47 -14.89
CA ARG A 129 12.39 -17.83 -14.47
C ARG A 129 13.57 -18.38 -15.25
N ALA A 130 13.68 -18.05 -16.55
CA ALA A 130 14.85 -18.40 -17.35
C ALA A 130 16.12 -17.70 -16.85
N ILE A 131 16.05 -16.41 -16.52
CA ILE A 131 17.17 -15.63 -15.99
C ILE A 131 17.61 -16.15 -14.60
N LEU A 132 16.63 -16.52 -13.78
CA LEU A 132 16.83 -17.01 -12.41
C LEU A 132 17.14 -18.51 -12.32
N ALA A 133 17.43 -19.17 -13.44
CA ALA A 133 17.74 -20.59 -13.48
C ALA A 133 18.88 -20.92 -12.50
N GLY A 134 18.58 -21.78 -11.52
CA GLY A 134 19.50 -22.16 -10.45
C GLY A 134 19.20 -21.55 -9.08
N TYR A 135 18.22 -20.65 -8.96
CA TYR A 135 17.70 -20.21 -7.66
C TYR A 135 16.97 -21.37 -6.94
N PRO A 136 17.29 -21.70 -5.68
CA PRO A 136 16.80 -22.92 -5.02
C PRO A 136 15.29 -22.89 -4.67
N HIS A 137 14.69 -21.71 -4.52
CA HIS A 137 13.29 -21.54 -4.16
C HIS A 137 12.52 -20.85 -5.31
N LEU A 138 12.73 -21.33 -6.54
CA LEU A 138 12.12 -20.78 -7.75
C LEU A 138 10.89 -21.58 -8.17
N ALA A 139 9.76 -20.90 -8.34
CA ALA A 139 8.52 -21.45 -8.88
C ALA A 139 8.09 -20.65 -10.12
N ALA A 140 7.25 -21.26 -10.96
CA ALA A 140 6.57 -20.53 -12.04
C ALA A 140 5.41 -19.72 -11.43
N ALA A 141 5.30 -18.45 -11.80
CA ALA A 141 4.16 -17.62 -11.43
C ALA A 141 2.88 -18.06 -12.16
N LEU A 142 1.77 -18.03 -11.45
CA LEU A 142 0.41 -18.18 -11.98
C LEU A 142 -0.23 -16.79 -12.13
N GLU A 143 -1.34 -16.69 -12.86
CA GLU A 143 -2.10 -15.43 -12.97
C GLU A 143 -2.54 -14.89 -11.59
N GLU A 144 -2.84 -15.80 -10.67
CA GLU A 144 -3.29 -15.53 -9.30
C GLU A 144 -2.23 -14.78 -8.49
N ASP A 145 -0.95 -15.05 -8.76
CA ASP A 145 0.18 -14.51 -8.01
C ASP A 145 0.27 -12.99 -8.13
N TRP A 146 -0.08 -12.44 -9.29
CA TRP A 146 -0.07 -10.98 -9.50
C TRP A 146 -1.09 -10.26 -8.61
N SER A 147 -2.17 -10.94 -8.21
CA SER A 147 -3.23 -10.41 -7.35
C SER A 147 -3.16 -10.89 -5.90
N THR A 148 -2.06 -11.53 -5.49
CA THR A 148 -1.94 -12.13 -4.16
C THR A 148 -1.08 -11.27 -3.23
N GLU A 149 -1.64 -10.88 -2.08
CA GLU A 149 -0.85 -10.37 -0.96
C GLU A 149 -0.37 -11.56 -0.11
N TYR A 150 0.94 -11.77 -0.05
CA TYR A 150 1.51 -12.96 0.57
C TYR A 150 1.73 -12.80 2.07
N LEU A 151 2.13 -11.61 2.52
CA LEU A 151 2.55 -11.33 3.90
C LEU A 151 3.60 -12.33 4.44
N ALA A 152 4.42 -12.86 3.52
CA ALA A 152 5.33 -13.98 3.72
C ALA A 152 6.62 -13.76 2.92
N PRO A 153 7.68 -14.57 3.14
CA PRO A 153 8.86 -14.59 2.29
C PRO A 153 8.55 -15.22 0.91
N ILE A 154 7.61 -14.65 0.16
CA ILE A 154 7.21 -15.01 -1.19
C ILE A 154 7.17 -13.72 -2.01
N LEU A 155 7.73 -13.72 -3.22
CA LEU A 155 7.77 -12.56 -4.11
C LEU A 155 7.45 -12.98 -5.53
N ALA A 156 6.43 -12.37 -6.13
CA ALA A 156 6.17 -12.49 -7.56
C ALA A 156 7.20 -11.65 -8.35
N VAL A 157 7.72 -12.17 -9.45
CA VAL A 157 8.73 -11.50 -10.28
C VAL A 157 8.32 -11.57 -11.74
N LYS A 158 8.22 -10.40 -12.38
CA LYS A 158 7.84 -10.27 -13.79
C LYS A 158 8.87 -9.46 -14.55
N VAL A 159 9.25 -9.93 -15.74
CA VAL A 159 9.97 -9.09 -16.70
C VAL A 159 8.96 -8.36 -17.58
N VAL A 160 9.14 -7.05 -17.72
CA VAL A 160 8.27 -6.18 -18.51
C VAL A 160 9.09 -5.47 -19.60
N ALA A 161 8.46 -5.11 -20.72
CA ALA A 161 9.12 -4.44 -21.83
C ALA A 161 9.70 -3.07 -21.45
N GLY A 162 9.07 -2.36 -20.51
CA GLY A 162 9.45 -1.03 -20.05
C GLY A 162 8.37 -0.41 -19.15
N ILE A 163 8.45 0.91 -18.96
CA ILE A 163 7.59 1.63 -18.02
C ILE A 163 6.09 1.53 -18.35
N ASP A 164 5.72 1.52 -19.63
CA ASP A 164 4.31 1.41 -20.05
C ASP A 164 3.67 0.11 -19.56
N GLU A 165 4.30 -1.04 -19.87
CA GLU A 165 3.81 -2.33 -19.40
C GLU A 165 3.87 -2.45 -17.86
N ALA A 166 4.86 -1.82 -17.22
CA ALA A 166 4.93 -1.78 -15.76
C ALA A 166 3.73 -1.06 -15.16
N MET A 167 3.36 0.11 -15.69
CA MET A 167 2.22 0.88 -15.21
C MET A 167 0.89 0.20 -15.56
N ASP A 168 0.75 -0.43 -16.72
CA ASP A 168 -0.43 -1.23 -17.07
C ASP A 168 -0.61 -2.42 -16.10
N HIS A 169 0.50 -3.07 -15.73
CA HIS A 169 0.48 -4.14 -14.72
C HIS A 169 0.05 -3.60 -13.36
N ILE A 170 0.64 -2.50 -12.90
CA ILE A 170 0.30 -1.86 -11.63
C ILE A 170 -1.18 -1.46 -11.62
N GLU A 171 -1.70 -0.81 -12.67
CA GLU A 171 -3.11 -0.41 -12.70
C GLU A 171 -4.06 -1.62 -12.61
N ARG A 172 -3.66 -2.76 -13.19
CA ARG A 172 -4.47 -3.99 -13.17
C ARG A 172 -4.43 -4.72 -11.83
N TYR A 173 -3.26 -4.81 -11.19
CA TYR A 173 -3.05 -5.74 -10.06
C TYR A 173 -2.77 -5.06 -8.73
N SER A 174 -2.44 -3.77 -8.72
CA SER A 174 -2.21 -3.02 -7.49
C SER A 174 -3.46 -2.94 -6.63
N SER A 175 -3.23 -3.00 -5.33
CA SER A 175 -4.22 -2.62 -4.31
C SER A 175 -4.40 -1.09 -4.18
N LYS A 176 -3.72 -0.31 -5.02
CA LYS A 176 -3.58 1.15 -4.98
C LYS A 176 -2.99 1.66 -3.65
N HIS A 177 -2.18 0.84 -2.98
CA HIS A 177 -1.56 1.15 -1.69
C HIS A 177 -0.23 1.90 -1.86
N THR A 178 0.84 1.21 -2.27
CA THR A 178 2.16 1.84 -2.41
C THR A 178 2.94 1.25 -3.58
N GLU A 179 3.43 2.10 -4.46
CA GLU A 179 4.15 1.69 -5.66
C GLU A 179 5.45 2.48 -5.79
N ALA A 180 6.53 1.85 -6.24
CA ALA A 180 7.81 2.50 -6.41
C ALA A 180 8.41 2.24 -7.79
N ILE A 181 9.09 3.24 -8.34
CA ILE A 181 10.00 3.09 -9.48
C ILE A 181 11.44 3.31 -9.01
N VAL A 182 12.38 2.54 -9.55
CA VAL A 182 13.82 2.81 -9.46
C VAL A 182 14.33 3.17 -10.85
N THR A 183 14.78 4.41 -11.04
CA THR A 183 15.27 4.93 -12.31
C THR A 183 16.17 6.16 -12.10
N GLU A 184 17.15 6.38 -12.99
CA GLU A 184 17.87 7.65 -13.11
C GLU A 184 17.29 8.56 -14.22
N ASP A 185 16.26 8.10 -14.94
CA ASP A 185 15.60 8.90 -15.96
C ASP A 185 14.57 9.84 -15.33
N TYR A 186 14.86 11.14 -15.44
CA TYR A 186 14.01 12.20 -14.91
C TYR A 186 12.57 12.16 -15.47
N SER A 187 12.43 11.87 -16.76
CA SER A 187 11.11 11.88 -17.42
C SER A 187 10.29 10.66 -16.99
N ALA A 188 10.92 9.48 -16.90
CA ALA A 188 10.30 8.26 -16.41
C ALA A 188 9.84 8.40 -14.96
N ALA A 189 10.68 8.98 -14.09
CA ALA A 189 10.34 9.23 -12.68
C ALA A 189 9.11 10.12 -12.52
N LEU A 190 9.08 11.28 -13.20
CA LEU A 190 7.93 12.19 -13.14
C LEU A 190 6.66 11.59 -13.73
N ARG A 191 6.80 10.80 -14.80
CA ARG A 191 5.69 10.12 -15.44
C ARG A 191 5.07 9.10 -14.51
N PHE A 192 5.88 8.24 -13.91
CA PHE A 192 5.43 7.22 -12.95
C PHE A 192 4.71 7.85 -11.76
N LEU A 193 5.27 8.90 -11.15
CA LEU A 193 4.63 9.65 -10.05
C LEU A 193 3.24 10.20 -10.40
N ARG A 194 3.03 10.56 -11.67
CA ARG A 194 1.79 11.18 -12.15
C ARG A 194 0.74 10.16 -12.58
N GLU A 195 1.16 9.10 -13.26
CA GLU A 195 0.26 8.16 -13.93
C GLU A 195 -0.13 6.98 -13.03
N VAL A 196 0.72 6.60 -12.07
CA VAL A 196 0.38 5.55 -11.09
C VAL A 196 -0.56 6.10 -10.02
N ASP A 197 -1.80 5.62 -10.00
CA ASP A 197 -2.85 6.10 -9.09
C ASP A 197 -2.89 5.29 -7.78
N SER A 198 -1.82 5.36 -6.98
CA SER A 198 -1.74 4.73 -5.66
C SER A 198 -1.69 5.75 -4.52
N ALA A 199 -2.01 5.32 -3.31
CA ALA A 199 -2.01 6.19 -2.14
C ALA A 199 -0.62 6.74 -1.80
N SER A 200 0.43 6.03 -2.18
CA SER A 200 1.81 6.52 -2.16
C SER A 200 2.56 6.04 -3.39
N VAL A 201 3.24 6.96 -4.08
CA VAL A 201 4.06 6.66 -5.25
C VAL A 201 5.46 7.19 -5.01
N MET A 202 6.47 6.36 -5.22
CA MET A 202 7.84 6.62 -4.80
C MET A 202 8.83 6.50 -5.96
N VAL A 203 9.91 7.28 -5.87
CA VAL A 203 11.05 7.20 -6.80
C VAL A 203 12.30 6.91 -5.99
N ASN A 204 13.02 5.84 -6.34
CA ASN A 204 14.29 5.45 -5.72
C ASN A 204 14.21 5.28 -4.19
N ALA A 205 13.05 4.88 -3.69
CA ALA A 205 12.79 4.64 -2.27
C ALA A 205 11.97 3.37 -2.07
N SER A 206 12.16 2.73 -0.91
CA SER A 206 11.44 1.50 -0.54
C SER A 206 9.98 1.80 -0.21
N THR A 207 9.06 0.94 -0.65
CA THR A 207 7.63 1.02 -0.31
C THR A 207 7.37 1.01 1.20
N ARG A 208 8.33 0.51 1.98
CA ARG A 208 8.30 0.48 3.45
C ARG A 208 8.22 1.86 4.11
N PHE A 209 8.57 2.93 3.39
CA PHE A 209 8.43 4.30 3.87
C PHE A 209 6.98 4.81 3.91
N ALA A 210 6.01 4.10 3.31
CA ALA A 210 4.59 4.46 3.39
C ALA A 210 4.04 4.14 4.79
N ASP A 211 4.34 5.02 5.73
CA ASP A 211 4.05 4.92 7.17
C ASP A 211 3.91 6.34 7.75
N GLY A 212 2.96 6.53 8.67
CA GLY A 212 2.69 7.86 9.23
C GLY A 212 3.87 8.51 9.96
N PHE A 213 4.74 7.76 10.62
CA PHE A 213 5.93 8.34 11.27
C PHE A 213 6.98 8.75 10.24
N GLU A 214 7.23 7.89 9.25
CA GLU A 214 8.18 8.17 8.17
C GLU A 214 7.75 9.38 7.33
N TYR A 215 6.44 9.60 7.18
CA TYR A 215 5.88 10.78 6.50
C TYR A 215 5.84 12.03 7.38
N GLY A 216 6.29 11.95 8.63
CA GLY A 216 6.34 13.10 9.55
C GLY A 216 5.00 13.48 10.17
N LEU A 217 3.99 12.60 10.14
CA LEU A 217 2.69 12.83 10.78
C LEU A 217 2.74 12.66 12.30
N GLY A 218 3.78 11.98 12.81
CA GLY A 218 4.00 11.73 14.24
C GLY A 218 3.04 10.71 14.88
N ALA A 219 2.05 10.24 14.14
CA ALA A 219 1.12 9.17 14.50
C ALA A 219 0.42 8.63 13.24
N GLU A 220 -0.19 7.45 13.36
CA GLU A 220 -1.02 6.85 12.32
C GLU A 220 -2.20 6.09 12.96
N ILE A 221 -3.43 6.35 12.50
CA ILE A 221 -4.60 5.53 12.88
C ILE A 221 -4.74 4.31 11.95
N GLY A 222 -4.34 4.48 10.70
CA GLY A 222 -4.19 3.44 9.68
C GLY A 222 -3.82 4.04 8.33
N ILE A 223 -3.76 3.19 7.32
CA ILE A 223 -3.50 3.60 5.94
C ILE A 223 -4.80 3.46 5.15
N SER A 224 -5.08 4.45 4.30
CA SER A 224 -6.23 4.44 3.40
C SER A 224 -5.77 4.33 1.95
N ASN A 225 -6.32 3.39 1.20
CA ASN A 225 -6.16 3.34 -0.26
C ASN A 225 -7.36 3.92 -1.02
N ASP A 226 -8.38 4.42 -0.31
CA ASP A 226 -9.53 5.09 -0.91
C ASP A 226 -9.14 6.47 -1.47
N LYS A 227 -9.94 6.98 -2.41
CA LYS A 227 -9.65 8.27 -3.09
C LYS A 227 -10.19 9.50 -2.37
N LEU A 228 -11.22 9.33 -1.54
CA LEU A 228 -11.94 10.43 -0.90
C LEU A 228 -11.52 10.59 0.56
N HIS A 229 -11.68 11.79 1.10
CA HIS A 229 -11.42 12.17 2.49
C HIS A 229 -9.95 12.12 2.90
N ALA A 230 -9.38 10.92 3.06
CA ALA A 230 -8.00 10.71 3.47
C ALA A 230 -7.39 9.54 2.68
N ARG A 231 -6.16 9.72 2.18
CA ARG A 231 -5.45 8.76 1.33
C ARG A 231 -3.98 8.69 1.74
N GLY A 232 -3.45 7.48 1.83
CA GLY A 232 -2.13 7.20 2.40
C GLY A 232 -2.20 7.01 3.92
N PRO A 233 -1.06 7.09 4.62
CA PRO A 233 -1.03 7.13 6.08
C PRO A 233 -1.90 8.24 6.64
N VAL A 234 -2.79 7.90 7.57
CA VAL A 234 -3.79 8.83 8.11
C VAL A 234 -3.41 9.23 9.54
N GLY A 235 -3.04 10.50 9.69
CA GLY A 235 -2.77 11.15 10.98
C GLY A 235 -3.99 11.88 11.54
N LEU A 236 -3.74 12.88 12.40
CA LEU A 236 -4.79 13.64 13.08
C LEU A 236 -5.76 14.35 12.11
N GLU A 237 -5.25 14.94 11.02
CA GLU A 237 -6.08 15.70 10.08
C GLU A 237 -7.16 14.85 9.41
N GLY A 238 -6.89 13.56 9.16
CA GLY A 238 -7.87 12.64 8.60
C GLY A 238 -9.03 12.29 9.55
N LEU A 239 -8.98 12.74 10.80
CA LEU A 239 -10.08 12.63 11.77
C LEU A 239 -10.81 13.98 11.97
N THR A 240 -10.61 14.93 11.05
CA THR A 240 -11.24 16.26 11.06
C THR A 240 -12.02 16.52 9.77
N SER A 241 -12.79 17.60 9.74
CA SER A 241 -13.51 18.06 8.56
C SER A 241 -13.44 19.59 8.45
N LEU A 242 -13.60 20.11 7.23
CA LEU A 242 -13.56 21.53 6.93
C LEU A 242 -14.98 22.10 6.79
N LYS A 243 -15.24 23.24 7.42
CA LYS A 243 -16.51 23.99 7.27
C LYS A 243 -16.25 25.45 6.91
N TYR A 244 -17.19 26.05 6.19
CA TYR A 244 -17.18 27.48 5.91
C TYR A 244 -17.66 28.29 7.13
N VAL A 245 -17.04 29.45 7.34
CA VAL A 245 -17.45 30.44 8.33
C VAL A 245 -17.56 31.79 7.62
N VAL A 246 -18.71 32.43 7.73
CA VAL A 246 -19.00 33.70 7.05
C VAL A 246 -19.30 34.77 8.08
N PHE A 247 -18.51 35.83 8.08
CA PHE A 247 -18.76 37.04 8.86
C PHE A 247 -19.52 38.05 8.00
N GLY A 248 -20.81 38.20 8.26
CA GLY A 248 -21.64 39.18 7.59
C GLY A 248 -21.82 40.47 8.39
N HIS A 249 -22.24 41.53 7.69
CA HIS A 249 -22.62 42.83 8.20
C HIS A 249 -24.06 43.22 7.80
N GLY A 250 -24.87 42.25 7.36
CA GLY A 250 -26.25 42.47 6.92
C GLY A 250 -26.43 42.37 5.40
N GLU A 251 -25.54 41.67 4.72
CA GLU A 251 -25.61 41.41 3.29
C GLU A 251 -26.86 40.59 2.95
N VAL A 252 -27.59 41.03 1.93
CA VAL A 252 -28.77 40.35 1.40
C VAL A 252 -28.46 39.78 0.01
N ARG A 253 -29.08 38.66 -0.34
CA ARG A 253 -29.04 38.05 -1.69
C ARG A 253 -30.39 38.25 -2.35
N THR A 254 -30.44 39.05 -3.41
CA THR A 254 -31.63 39.28 -4.25
C THR A 254 -31.53 38.54 -5.56
#